data_AF-A0AAD1RD19-F1
#
_entry.id   AF-A0AAD1RD19-F1
#
_cell.length_a   1.000
_cell.length_b   1.000
_cell.length_c   1.000
_cell.angle_alpha   90.00
_cell.angle_beta   90.00
_cell.angle_gamma   90.00
#
_symmetry.space_group_name_H-M   'P 1'
#
loop_
_entity.id
_entity.type
_entity.pdbx_description
1 polymer ?
#
loop_
_entity_poly.entity_id
_entity_poly.type
_entity_poly.pdbx_seq_one_letter_code
_entity_poly.pdbx_strand_id
1 'polypeptide(L)'
;MGDILAYEADILGLVKEFLNFGEFQETLKSFSNECKSKGKPLPRSSGSAVRDSKTLLVQKDLLATFEDGDRKSFFELWEEHIPAETRNNEPLSQKLEFYLHIHFAIFPLKHSVGQILNKGSVGDNQLSYFLVCLTEDGKQGPGWKLCLSLYYYSEVVPYDQGHPPSVDGE
;
A
#
# COMPACT_ATOMS: atom_id res chain seq x y z
N MET A 1 10.41 31.66 7.48
CA MET A 1 11.76 31.18 7.08
C MET A 1 12.13 29.86 7.73
N GLY A 2 11.55 29.48 8.88
CA GLY A 2 11.74 28.16 9.49
C GLY A 2 11.11 26.99 8.70
N ASP A 3 9.94 27.19 8.10
CA ASP A 3 9.22 26.10 7.38
C ASP A 3 9.97 25.60 6.14
N ILE A 4 10.69 26.50 5.45
CA ILE A 4 11.50 26.15 4.26
C ILE A 4 12.70 25.28 4.67
N LEU A 5 13.32 25.59 5.81
CA LEU A 5 14.46 24.83 6.34
C LEU A 5 14.03 23.48 6.89
N ALA A 6 12.83 23.39 7.47
CA ALA A 6 12.24 22.12 7.92
C ALA A 6 11.96 21.20 6.72
N TYR A 7 11.31 21.73 5.67
CA TYR A 7 11.04 20.98 4.45
C TYR A 7 12.32 20.50 3.75
N GLU A 8 13.36 21.34 3.72
CA GLU A 8 14.66 20.96 3.19
C GLU A 8 15.31 19.81 3.98
N ALA A 9 15.25 19.86 5.32
CA ALA A 9 15.77 18.80 6.17
C ALA A 9 15.02 17.48 5.94
N ASP A 10 13.69 17.54 5.78
CA ASP A 10 12.85 16.37 5.50
C ASP A 10 13.20 15.73 4.15
N ILE A 11 13.34 16.52 3.09
CA ILE A 11 13.77 16.01 1.76
C ILE A 11 15.14 15.34 1.86
N LEU A 12 16.11 15.98 2.52
CA LEU A 12 17.44 15.41 2.68
C LEU A 12 17.42 14.10 3.49
N GLY A 13 16.49 13.99 4.45
CA GLY A 13 16.20 12.74 5.16
C GLY A 13 15.66 11.65 4.23
N LEU A 14 14.67 11.96 3.41
CA LEU A 14 14.07 11.01 2.45
C LEU A 14 15.08 10.52 1.42
N VAL A 15 15.91 11.42 0.87
CA VAL A 15 16.97 11.05 -0.09
C VAL A 15 17.98 10.11 0.57
N LYS A 16 18.36 10.36 1.83
CA LYS A 16 19.25 9.47 2.59
C LYS A 16 18.64 8.08 2.77
N GLU A 17 17.36 8.00 3.12
CA GLU A 17 16.66 6.73 3.31
C GLU A 17 16.53 5.94 2.00
N PHE A 18 16.21 6.61 0.90
CA PHE A 18 16.18 6.02 -0.44
C PHE A 18 17.53 5.42 -0.83
N LEU A 19 18.62 6.17 -0.66
CA LEU A 19 19.97 5.71 -0.99
C LEU A 19 20.37 4.50 -0.15
N ASN A 20 19.97 4.47 1.13
CA ASN A 20 20.21 3.33 2.01
C ASN A 20 19.36 2.11 1.64
N PHE A 21 18.09 2.30 1.26
CA PHE A 21 17.19 1.24 0.82
C PHE A 21 17.63 0.61 -0.51
N GLY A 22 18.09 1.42 -1.47
CA GLY A 22 18.61 0.95 -2.75
C GLY A 22 20.05 0.45 -2.71
N GLU A 23 20.65 0.32 -1.52
CA GLU A 23 22.04 -0.13 -1.31
C GLU A 23 23.11 0.68 -2.06
N PHE A 24 22.84 1.95 -2.39
CA PHE A 24 23.76 2.85 -3.08
C PHE A 24 24.83 3.41 -2.14
N GLN A 25 25.65 2.55 -1.54
CA GLN A 25 26.57 2.88 -0.44
C GLN A 25 27.59 3.97 -0.80
N GLU A 26 28.15 3.94 -2.02
CA GLU A 26 29.10 4.95 -2.47
C GLU A 26 28.44 6.33 -2.61
N THR A 27 27.24 6.37 -3.21
CA THR A 27 26.44 7.60 -3.36
C THR A 27 26.00 8.14 -2.00
N LEU A 28 25.56 7.26 -1.09
CA LEU A 28 25.16 7.62 0.28
C LEU A 28 26.32 8.28 1.06
N LYS A 29 27.53 7.75 0.90
CA LYS A 29 28.75 8.29 1.50
C LYS A 29 29.08 9.68 0.96
N SER A 30 29.08 9.85 -0.37
CA SER A 30 29.33 11.14 -1.03
C SER A 30 28.28 12.18 -0.63
N PHE A 31 27.00 11.82 -0.74
CA PHE A 31 25.87 12.65 -0.33
C PHE A 31 25.96 13.12 1.12
N SER A 32 26.27 12.20 2.04
CA SER A 32 26.44 12.54 3.46
C SER A 32 27.60 13.48 3.72
N ASN A 33 28.71 13.35 2.98
CA ASN A 33 29.85 14.24 3.10
C ASN A 33 29.55 15.63 2.56
N GLU A 34 28.85 15.73 1.42
CA GLU A 34 28.43 17.00 0.83
C GLU A 34 27.42 17.76 1.70
N CYS A 35 26.49 17.06 2.35
CA CYS A 35 25.56 17.68 3.28
C CYS A 35 26.27 18.27 4.51
N LYS A 36 27.24 17.54 5.07
CA LYS A 36 28.08 18.03 6.18
C LYS A 36 28.91 19.25 5.77
N SER A 37 29.56 19.22 4.60
CA SER A 37 30.39 20.33 4.13
C SER A 37 29.59 21.60 3.84
N LYS A 38 28.33 21.47 3.40
CA LYS A 38 27.41 22.59 3.18
C LYS A 38 26.71 23.09 4.45
N GLY A 39 27.04 22.56 5.63
CA GLY A 39 26.43 22.96 6.89
C GLY A 39 24.95 22.58 6.99
N LYS A 40 24.49 21.59 6.22
CA LYS A 40 23.15 21.01 6.27
C LYS A 40 23.25 19.67 7.00
N PRO A 41 23.30 19.64 8.34
CA PRO A 41 23.35 18.39 9.06
C PRO A 41 22.09 17.62 8.71
N LEU A 42 22.27 16.47 8.05
CA LEU A 42 21.18 15.55 7.78
C LEU A 42 20.44 15.31 9.09
N PRO A 43 19.09 15.29 9.09
CA PRO A 43 18.35 14.89 10.26
C PRO A 43 19.01 13.63 10.82
N ARG A 44 19.38 13.68 12.11
CA ARG A 44 19.56 12.43 12.86
C ARG A 44 18.25 11.73 12.65
N SER A 45 18.27 10.52 12.11
CA SER A 45 17.06 9.82 11.75
C SER A 45 16.16 9.73 12.97
N SER A 46 15.22 10.66 13.10
CA SER A 46 14.16 10.61 14.11
C SER A 46 13.18 9.48 13.77
N GLY A 47 13.41 8.75 12.67
CA GLY A 47 12.70 7.53 12.26
C GLY A 47 13.56 6.26 12.18
N SER A 48 14.77 6.22 12.75
CA SER A 48 15.55 4.97 12.80
C SER A 48 16.28 4.79 14.14
N ALA A 49 15.49 4.63 15.20
CA ALA A 49 15.83 3.62 16.18
C ALA A 49 15.26 2.31 15.63
N VAL A 50 15.96 1.70 14.68
CA VAL A 50 15.71 0.34 14.20
C VAL A 50 14.31 0.21 13.55
N ARG A 51 14.22 0.08 12.22
CA ARG A 51 13.22 -0.84 11.70
C ARG A 51 13.62 -2.19 12.27
N ASP A 52 13.12 -2.48 13.48
CA ASP A 52 13.42 -3.70 14.23
C ASP A 52 13.26 -4.84 13.23
N SER A 53 14.23 -5.73 13.13
CA SER A 53 14.13 -6.85 12.18
C SER A 53 12.79 -7.57 12.31
N LYS A 54 12.17 -7.52 13.51
CA LYS A 54 10.79 -7.95 13.76
C LYS A 54 9.74 -7.11 13.03
N THR A 55 9.79 -5.77 13.10
CA THR A 55 8.86 -4.91 12.33
C THR A 55 8.95 -5.11 10.82
N LEU A 56 10.17 -5.32 10.29
CA LEU A 56 10.35 -5.60 8.87
C LEU A 56 9.80 -6.98 8.49
N LEU A 57 9.96 -7.98 9.36
CA LEU A 57 9.40 -9.32 9.16
C LEU A 57 7.87 -9.27 9.16
N VAL A 58 7.27 -8.60 10.16
CA VAL A 58 5.82 -8.41 10.25
C VAL A 58 5.26 -7.71 9.01
N GLN A 59 5.95 -6.68 8.50
CA GLN A 59 5.53 -6.01 7.26
C GLN A 59 5.55 -6.97 6.06
N LYS A 60 6.55 -7.85 5.96
CA LYS A 60 6.61 -8.86 4.90
C LYS A 60 5.50 -9.89 5.04
N ASP A 61 5.21 -10.35 6.25
CA ASP A 61 4.17 -11.35 6.51
C ASP A 61 2.76 -10.78 6.24
N LEU A 62 2.51 -9.52 6.60
CA LEU A 62 1.28 -8.79 6.24
C LEU A 62 1.14 -8.64 4.72
N LEU A 63 2.21 -8.30 4.00
CA LEU A 63 2.16 -8.19 2.54
C LEU A 63 1.93 -9.56 1.87
N ALA A 64 2.60 -10.61 2.33
CA ALA A 64 2.43 -11.96 1.80
C ALA A 64 0.98 -12.46 1.98
N THR A 65 0.40 -12.30 3.17
CA THR A 65 -1.01 -12.68 3.43
C THR A 65 -2.01 -11.83 2.66
N PHE A 66 -1.68 -10.56 2.39
CA PHE A 66 -2.48 -9.67 1.53
C PHE A 66 -2.47 -10.14 0.06
N GLU A 67 -1.31 -10.51 -0.46
CA GLU A 67 -1.12 -11.00 -1.84
C GLU A 67 -1.76 -12.38 -2.04
N ASP A 68 -1.67 -13.27 -1.06
CA ASP A 68 -2.30 -14.60 -1.07
C ASP A 68 -3.83 -14.53 -0.85
N GLY A 69 -4.35 -13.38 -0.42
CA GLY A 69 -5.76 -13.18 -0.10
C GLY A 69 -6.24 -13.93 1.14
N ASP A 70 -5.32 -14.34 2.03
CA ASP A 70 -5.64 -14.96 3.31
C ASP A 70 -6.12 -13.92 4.30
N ARG A 71 -7.42 -13.61 4.22
CA ARG A 71 -8.10 -12.65 5.10
C ARG A 71 -7.85 -12.94 6.58
N LYS A 72 -7.93 -14.21 6.98
CA LYS A 72 -7.89 -14.57 8.39
C LYS A 72 -6.52 -14.30 8.96
N SER A 73 -5.48 -14.84 8.33
CA SER A 73 -4.10 -14.65 8.77
C SER A 73 -3.67 -13.19 8.69
N PHE A 74 -4.13 -12.44 7.67
CA PHE A 74 -3.86 -11.01 7.56
C PHE A 74 -4.42 -10.23 8.76
N PHE A 75 -5.70 -10.42 9.10
CA PHE A 75 -6.31 -9.65 10.20
C PHE A 75 -5.79 -10.10 11.57
N GLU A 76 -5.42 -11.36 11.77
CA GLU A 76 -4.74 -11.79 12.99
C GLU A 76 -3.42 -11.02 13.21
N LEU A 77 -2.58 -10.90 12.18
CA LEU A 77 -1.35 -10.11 12.22
C LEU A 77 -1.61 -8.61 12.40
N TRP A 78 -2.64 -8.08 11.73
CA TRP A 78 -3.04 -6.67 11.80
C TRP A 78 -3.44 -6.28 13.23
N GLU A 79 -4.26 -7.10 13.89
CA GLU A 79 -4.73 -6.83 15.24
C GLU A 79 -3.64 -7.04 16.30
N GLU A 80 -2.72 -7.97 16.07
CA GLU A 80 -1.57 -8.22 16.95
C GLU A 80 -0.59 -7.05 16.94
N HIS A 81 -0.32 -6.47 15.77
CA HIS A 81 0.75 -5.48 15.60
C HIS A 81 0.28 -4.03 15.54
N ILE A 82 -1.02 -3.77 15.35
CA ILE A 82 -1.57 -2.41 15.32
C ILE A 82 -2.49 -2.18 16.53
N PRO A 83 -2.12 -1.25 17.43
CA PRO A 83 -2.90 -0.94 18.62
C PRO A 83 -4.35 -0.57 18.29
N ALA A 84 -5.26 -1.01 19.15
CA ALA A 84 -6.69 -0.74 18.99
C ALA A 84 -6.99 0.77 18.97
N GLU A 85 -6.22 1.57 19.71
CA GLU A 85 -6.34 3.04 19.72
C GLU A 85 -6.06 3.64 18.34
N THR A 86 -5.07 3.11 17.62
CA THR A 86 -4.75 3.51 16.25
C THR A 86 -5.85 3.04 15.29
N ARG A 87 -6.29 1.78 15.40
CA ARG A 87 -7.37 1.26 14.54
C ARG A 87 -8.68 2.02 14.70
N ASN A 88 -9.01 2.43 15.93
CA ASN A 88 -10.30 3.01 16.26
C ASN A 88 -10.36 4.54 16.20
N ASN A 89 -9.23 5.25 16.34
CA ASN A 89 -9.24 6.72 16.45
C ASN A 89 -8.46 7.44 15.35
N GLU A 90 -7.61 6.75 14.58
CA GLU A 90 -6.85 7.36 13.49
C GLU A 90 -7.63 7.26 12.16
N PRO A 91 -8.08 8.37 11.56
CA PRO A 91 -8.89 8.34 10.33
C PRO A 91 -8.20 7.65 9.16
N LEU A 92 -6.87 7.75 9.07
CA LEU A 92 -6.10 7.08 8.02
C LEU A 92 -6.11 5.56 8.20
N SER A 93 -5.99 5.09 9.44
CA SER A 93 -6.03 3.66 9.79
C SER A 93 -7.40 3.06 9.54
N GLN A 94 -8.48 3.75 9.92
CA GLN A 94 -9.86 3.32 9.62
C GLN A 94 -10.12 3.23 8.11
N LYS A 95 -9.65 4.22 7.35
CA LYS A 95 -9.78 4.22 5.89
C LYS A 95 -9.01 3.07 5.25
N LEU A 96 -7.80 2.78 5.73
CA LEU A 96 -7.02 1.65 5.26
C LEU A 96 -7.71 0.31 5.58
N GLU A 97 -8.19 0.14 6.81
CA GLU A 97 -8.92 -1.05 7.23
C GLU A 97 -10.18 -1.30 6.37
N PHE A 98 -10.90 -0.25 6.00
CA PHE A 98 -12.02 -0.34 5.06
C PHE A 98 -11.61 -0.87 3.67
N TYR A 99 -10.50 -0.37 3.09
CA TYR A 99 -10.01 -0.88 1.81
C TYR A 99 -9.52 -2.33 1.89
N LEU A 100 -8.92 -2.73 3.02
CA LEU A 100 -8.51 -4.11 3.26
C LEU A 100 -9.73 -5.04 3.26
N HIS A 101 -10.81 -4.66 3.94
CA HIS A 101 -12.06 -5.41 3.91
C HIS A 101 -12.63 -5.55 2.48
N ILE A 102 -12.57 -4.48 1.67
CA ILE A 102 -12.97 -4.55 0.27
C ILE A 102 -12.09 -5.53 -0.51
N HIS A 103 -10.76 -5.42 -0.39
CA HIS A 103 -9.82 -6.31 -1.07
C HIS A 103 -10.13 -7.78 -0.78
N PHE A 104 -10.25 -8.17 0.48
CA PHE A 104 -10.51 -9.57 0.84
C PHE A 104 -11.93 -10.04 0.50
N ALA A 105 -12.89 -9.14 0.33
CA ALA A 105 -14.23 -9.49 -0.15
C ALA A 105 -14.23 -9.78 -1.67
N ILE A 106 -13.44 -9.03 -2.44
CA ILE A 106 -13.37 -9.18 -3.90
C ILE A 106 -12.27 -10.13 -4.37
N PHE A 107 -11.24 -10.39 -3.56
CA PHE A 107 -10.11 -11.25 -3.90
C PHE A 107 -10.55 -12.65 -4.36
N PRO A 108 -11.47 -13.35 -3.66
CA PRO A 108 -11.97 -14.63 -4.14
C PRO A 108 -12.61 -14.49 -5.52
N LEU A 109 -13.39 -13.44 -5.78
CA LEU A 109 -14.04 -13.23 -7.08
C LEU A 109 -13.01 -13.06 -8.20
N LYS A 110 -11.97 -12.25 -7.98
CA LYS A 110 -10.90 -12.02 -8.96
C LYS A 110 -10.15 -13.31 -9.30
N HIS A 111 -9.76 -14.08 -8.29
CA HIS A 111 -8.96 -15.30 -8.48
C HIS A 111 -9.79 -16.53 -8.85
N SER A 112 -11.11 -16.47 -8.68
CA SER A 112 -12.02 -17.54 -9.07
C SER A 112 -12.80 -17.25 -10.35
N VAL A 113 -12.57 -16.15 -11.08
CA VAL A 113 -13.14 -15.97 -12.45
C VAL A 113 -12.75 -17.13 -13.40
N GLY A 114 -11.62 -17.81 -13.16
CA GLY A 114 -11.27 -19.06 -13.84
C GLY A 114 -12.02 -20.33 -13.38
N GLN A 115 -12.59 -20.34 -12.16
CA GLN A 115 -13.26 -21.50 -11.54
C GLN A 115 -14.79 -21.34 -11.34
N ILE A 116 -15.32 -20.13 -11.17
CA ILE A 116 -16.75 -19.82 -10.98
C ILE A 116 -17.57 -20.22 -12.22
N LEU A 117 -16.98 -20.14 -13.42
CA LEU A 117 -17.62 -20.65 -14.64
C LEU A 117 -17.84 -22.17 -14.63
N ASN A 118 -17.22 -22.92 -13.71
CA ASN A 118 -17.35 -24.37 -13.65
C ASN A 118 -18.07 -24.93 -12.41
N LYS A 119 -18.13 -24.22 -11.28
CA LYS A 119 -18.83 -24.72 -10.08
C LYS A 119 -19.49 -23.59 -9.29
N GLY A 120 -20.83 -23.56 -9.31
CA GLY A 120 -21.68 -22.67 -8.52
C GLY A 120 -21.68 -22.99 -7.02
N SER A 121 -20.56 -22.80 -6.35
CA SER A 121 -20.45 -22.93 -4.89
C SER A 121 -19.35 -22.01 -4.36
N VAL A 122 -19.56 -20.70 -4.45
CA VAL A 122 -18.85 -19.74 -3.59
C VAL A 122 -19.67 -19.66 -2.31
N GLY A 123 -19.06 -20.02 -1.17
CA GLY A 123 -19.76 -20.10 0.11
C GLY A 123 -20.47 -18.79 0.47
N ASP A 124 -21.77 -18.91 0.75
CA ASP A 124 -22.75 -17.82 0.96
C ASP A 124 -22.39 -16.85 2.11
N ASN A 125 -21.35 -17.12 2.90
CA ASN A 125 -21.08 -16.44 4.16
C ASN A 125 -20.15 -15.22 4.05
N GLN A 126 -19.27 -15.16 3.03
CA GLN A 126 -18.28 -14.08 2.89
C GLN A 126 -18.84 -12.92 2.03
N LEU A 127 -19.63 -13.26 1.01
CA LEU A 127 -20.36 -12.29 0.20
C LEU A 127 -21.50 -11.64 1.00
N SER A 128 -22.18 -12.39 1.88
CA SER A 128 -23.23 -11.85 2.73
C SER A 128 -22.69 -10.87 3.77
N TYR A 129 -21.54 -11.13 4.40
CA TYR A 129 -20.89 -10.16 5.29
C TYR A 129 -20.53 -8.86 4.54
N PHE A 130 -19.94 -8.98 3.34
CA PHE A 130 -19.65 -7.82 2.50
C PHE A 130 -20.91 -7.06 2.09
N LEU A 131 -21.98 -7.76 1.68
CA LEU A 131 -23.25 -7.14 1.35
C LEU A 131 -23.92 -6.50 2.58
N VAL A 132 -23.80 -7.09 3.78
CA VAL A 132 -24.31 -6.51 5.04
C VAL A 132 -23.53 -5.25 5.42
N CYS A 133 -22.20 -5.27 5.40
CA CYS A 133 -21.37 -4.08 5.63
C CYS A 133 -21.63 -2.99 4.59
N LEU A 134 -21.81 -3.36 3.31
CA LEU A 134 -22.20 -2.41 2.26
C LEU A 134 -23.62 -1.85 2.44
N THR A 135 -24.52 -2.60 3.09
CA THR A 135 -25.93 -2.22 3.25
C THR A 135 -26.19 -1.44 4.55
N GLU A 136 -25.43 -1.70 5.61
CA GLU A 136 -25.54 -0.97 6.89
C GLU A 136 -24.82 0.38 6.84
N ASP A 137 -23.62 0.47 6.26
CA ASP A 137 -22.89 1.74 6.10
C ASP A 137 -23.26 2.51 4.81
N GLY A 138 -23.97 1.86 3.87
CA GLY A 138 -24.41 2.44 2.60
C GLY A 138 -25.52 3.49 2.70
N LYS A 139 -25.95 3.88 3.90
CA LYS A 139 -27.00 4.90 4.11
C LYS A 139 -26.53 6.35 3.86
N GLN A 140 -25.25 6.59 3.61
CA GLN A 140 -24.75 7.89 3.12
C GLN A 140 -23.93 7.76 1.83
N GLY A 141 -24.62 7.73 0.69
CA GLY A 141 -24.13 8.35 -0.54
C GLY A 141 -23.96 7.44 -1.77
N PRO A 142 -24.17 7.98 -2.99
CA PRO A 142 -24.09 7.25 -4.26
C PRO A 142 -22.65 7.01 -4.78
N GLY A 143 -21.63 7.03 -3.92
CA GLY A 143 -20.21 7.06 -4.33
C GLY A 143 -19.54 5.70 -4.61
N TRP A 144 -20.12 4.59 -4.15
CA TRP A 144 -19.42 3.29 -4.15
C TRP A 144 -19.54 2.51 -5.47
N LYS A 145 -20.61 2.73 -6.25
CA LYS A 145 -20.75 2.18 -7.62
C LYS A 145 -19.63 2.68 -8.54
N LEU A 146 -19.17 3.93 -8.34
CA LEU A 146 -18.03 4.49 -9.05
C LEU A 146 -16.70 3.89 -8.57
N CYS A 147 -16.55 3.57 -7.28
CA CYS A 147 -15.33 2.97 -6.76
C CYS A 147 -15.10 1.54 -7.27
N LEU A 148 -16.15 0.71 -7.32
CA LEU A 148 -16.07 -0.62 -7.94
C LEU A 148 -15.80 -0.53 -9.44
N SER A 149 -16.42 0.43 -10.13
CA SER A 149 -16.18 0.69 -11.55
C SER A 149 -14.72 1.10 -11.82
N LEU A 150 -14.16 2.04 -11.05
CA LEU A 150 -12.78 2.52 -11.22
C LEU A 150 -11.74 1.43 -10.91
N TYR A 151 -11.98 0.61 -9.88
CA TYR A 151 -11.08 -0.48 -9.53
C TYR A 151 -11.09 -1.60 -10.58
N TYR A 152 -12.25 -1.90 -11.17
CA TYR A 152 -12.37 -2.86 -12.27
C TYR A 152 -11.80 -2.31 -13.59
N TYR A 153 -11.88 -0.99 -13.83
CA TYR A 153 -11.35 -0.35 -15.05
C TYR A 153 -9.81 -0.28 -15.08
N SER A 154 -9.15 -0.22 -13.92
CA SER A 154 -7.68 -0.15 -13.83
C SER A 154 -6.97 -1.48 -14.12
N GLU A 155 -7.65 -2.62 -13.98
CA GLU A 155 -7.04 -3.95 -14.22
C GLU A 155 -7.36 -4.53 -15.60
N VAL A 156 -8.29 -3.93 -16.35
CA VAL A 156 -8.78 -4.47 -17.63
C VAL A 156 -8.10 -3.83 -18.85
N VAL A 157 -7.15 -2.90 -18.66
CA VAL A 157 -6.33 -2.36 -19.76
C VAL A 157 -4.90 -2.90 -19.64
N PRO A 158 -4.52 -3.98 -20.34
CA PRO A 158 -3.12 -4.29 -20.53
C PRO A 158 -2.47 -3.13 -21.28
N TYR A 159 -1.41 -2.57 -20.72
CA TYR A 159 -0.56 -1.59 -21.40
C TYR A 159 0.19 -2.35 -22.49
N ASP A 160 -0.43 -2.50 -23.66
CA ASP A 160 0.22 -3.09 -24.82
C ASP A 160 1.34 -2.13 -25.27
N GLN A 161 2.58 -2.59 -25.16
CA GLN A 161 3.78 -1.90 -25.66
C GLN A 161 3.76 -1.93 -27.19
N GLY A 162 2.98 -1.04 -27.79
CA GLY A 162 3.08 -0.70 -29.20
C GLY A 162 4.27 0.22 -29.46
N HIS A 163 5.43 -0.36 -29.76
CA HIS A 163 6.53 0.30 -30.46
C HIS A 163 5.97 1.03 -31.70
N PRO A 164 6.23 2.33 -31.92
CA PRO A 164 5.88 2.95 -33.19
C PRO A 164 6.82 2.39 -34.28
N PRO A 165 6.30 1.98 -35.46
CA PRO A 165 7.15 1.58 -36.57
C PRO A 165 7.98 2.78 -37.05
N SER A 166 9.27 2.55 -37.20
CA SER A 166 10.19 3.45 -37.90
C SER A 166 9.60 3.82 -39.25
N VAL A 167 9.39 5.11 -39.47
CA VAL A 167 9.12 5.63 -40.81
C VAL A 167 10.48 5.76 -41.47
N ASP A 168 10.81 4.78 -42.32
CA ASP A 168 11.91 4.89 -43.26
C ASP A 168 11.65 6.07 -44.20
N GLY A 169 12.62 6.98 -44.25
CA GLY A 169 12.64 8.08 -45.21
C GLY A 169 13.21 7.61 -46.54
N GLU A 170 12.42 7.75 -47.60
CA GLU A 170 12.88 8.03 -48.96
C GLU A 170 12.36 9.40 -49.38
#